data_AF-A0A1F8ULU6-F1
#
_entry.id   AF-A0A1F8ULU6-F1
#
_cell.length_a   1.000
_cell.length_b   1.000
_cell.length_c   1.000
_cell.angle_alpha   90.00
_cell.angle_beta   90.00
_cell.angle_gamma   90.00
#
_symmetry.space_group_name_H-M   'P 1'
#
loop_
_entity.id
_entity.type
_entity.pdbx_description
1 polymer ?
#
loop_
_entity_poly.entity_id
_entity_poly.type
_entity_poly.pdbx_seq_one_letter_code
_entity_poly.pdbx_strand_id
1 'polypeptide(L)'
;MPKIVDHEQKRKEIMQAAIKIFNVKGYEKTRISDISDEANVSRTTVYQYFKDKEHLFESAVDFVINRVHGRIKDIVNDKSVSFYDKVTAIVTELLKRHKYTSILLTLVEKWMQDNDNTKEQYKVLDMYSIKIKEIFESLFEEAKKNQEIEEVSEKIMSVILYSMIEGLLTYFANNKEEDVEVYIQSVSALLNGLKSRYVA
;
A
#
# COMPACT_ATOMS: atom_id res chain seq x y z
N MET A 1 -13.19 23.96 31.53
CA MET A 1 -11.88 23.29 31.41
C MET A 1 -11.46 23.33 29.94
N PRO A 2 -10.25 23.78 29.59
CA PRO A 2 -9.79 23.67 28.21
C PRO A 2 -9.68 22.19 27.85
N LYS A 3 -10.26 21.78 26.71
CA LYS A 3 -10.03 20.44 26.15
C LYS A 3 -8.53 20.31 25.90
N ILE A 4 -7.87 19.35 26.56
CA ILE A 4 -6.52 18.94 26.17
C ILE A 4 -6.66 18.38 24.76
N VAL A 5 -6.25 19.16 23.76
CA VAL A 5 -6.23 18.70 22.37
C VAL A 5 -5.02 17.79 22.25
N ASP A 6 -5.27 16.50 22.09
CA ASP A 6 -4.23 15.56 21.70
C ASP A 6 -3.74 15.94 20.30
N HIS A 7 -2.55 16.54 20.27
CA HIS A 7 -1.92 17.06 19.07
C HIS A 7 -1.67 15.95 18.04
N GLU A 8 -1.31 14.74 18.48
CA GLU A 8 -1.09 13.62 17.58
C GLU A 8 -2.41 13.12 16.97
N GLN A 9 -3.44 13.02 17.80
CA GLN A 9 -4.77 12.61 17.35
C GLN A 9 -5.35 13.61 16.34
N LYS A 10 -5.21 14.92 16.58
CA LYS A 10 -5.67 15.95 15.65
C LYS A 10 -4.88 15.92 14.34
N ARG A 11 -3.55 15.76 14.41
CA ARG A 11 -2.70 15.59 13.23
C ARG A 11 -3.16 14.40 12.39
N LYS A 12 -3.49 13.28 13.04
CA LYS A 12 -3.97 12.06 12.39
C LYS A 12 -5.34 12.26 11.73
N GLU A 13 -6.29 12.94 12.38
CA GLU A 13 -7.60 13.25 11.79
C GLU A 13 -7.48 14.08 10.51
N ILE A 14 -6.65 15.12 10.52
CA ILE A 14 -6.37 15.95 9.34
C ILE A 14 -5.73 15.10 8.23
N MET A 15 -4.81 14.22 8.58
CA MET A 15 -4.15 13.32 7.63
C MET A 15 -5.13 12.31 7.02
N GLN A 16 -6.07 11.77 7.80
CA GLN A 16 -7.11 10.87 7.28
C GLN A 16 -8.07 11.57 6.32
N ALA A 17 -8.48 12.81 6.65
CA ALA A 17 -9.24 13.66 5.74
C ALA A 17 -8.47 13.94 4.45
N ALA A 18 -7.19 14.25 4.56
CA ALA A 18 -6.31 14.49 3.41
C ALA A 18 -6.24 13.26 2.49
N ILE A 19 -6.00 12.06 3.05
CA ILE A 19 -5.99 10.80 2.29
C ILE A 19 -7.29 10.64 1.50
N LYS A 20 -8.44 10.83 2.14
CA LYS A 20 -9.74 10.71 1.49
C LYS A 20 -9.90 11.70 0.34
N ILE A 21 -9.55 12.97 0.55
CA ILE A 21 -9.72 14.01 -0.47
C ILE A 21 -8.75 13.80 -1.63
N PHE A 22 -7.48 13.47 -1.36
CA PHE A 22 -6.51 13.14 -2.40
C PHE A 22 -6.96 11.94 -3.24
N ASN A 23 -7.52 10.91 -2.62
CA ASN A 23 -8.03 9.73 -3.34
C ASN A 23 -9.24 10.04 -4.25
N VAL A 24 -10.01 11.08 -3.93
CA VAL A 24 -11.19 11.46 -4.70
C VAL A 24 -10.86 12.48 -5.79
N LYS A 25 -10.03 13.48 -5.47
CA LYS A 25 -9.77 14.63 -6.36
C LYS A 25 -8.43 14.55 -7.08
N GLY A 26 -7.52 13.68 -6.64
CA GLY A 26 -6.10 13.70 -7.02
C GLY A 26 -5.33 14.82 -6.34
N TYR A 27 -4.00 14.82 -6.45
CA TYR A 27 -3.13 15.81 -5.79
C TYR A 27 -3.35 17.23 -6.33
N GLU A 28 -3.36 17.39 -7.65
CA GLU A 28 -3.39 18.72 -8.29
C GLU A 28 -4.69 19.49 -8.02
N LYS A 29 -5.84 18.81 -8.10
CA LYS A 29 -7.16 19.44 -7.93
C LYS A 29 -7.54 19.65 -6.46
N THR A 30 -6.80 19.06 -5.53
CA THR A 30 -7.07 19.20 -4.08
C THR A 30 -6.57 20.54 -3.55
N ARG A 31 -7.45 21.25 -2.84
CA ARG A 31 -7.12 22.48 -2.09
C ARG A 31 -7.10 22.19 -0.59
N ILE A 32 -6.33 22.97 0.18
CA ILE A 32 -6.32 22.88 1.65
C ILE A 32 -7.72 23.14 2.25
N SER A 33 -8.56 23.95 1.60
CA SER A 33 -9.96 24.13 2.02
C SER A 33 -10.76 22.83 1.96
N ASP A 34 -10.58 22.03 0.90
CA ASP A 34 -11.29 20.74 0.77
C ASP A 34 -10.97 19.80 1.93
N ILE A 35 -9.70 19.82 2.36
CA ILE A 35 -9.20 18.98 3.47
C ILE A 35 -9.68 19.54 4.81
N SER A 36 -9.62 20.86 5.01
CA SER A 36 -10.07 21.47 6.26
C SER A 36 -11.57 21.24 6.49
N ASP A 37 -12.35 21.30 5.42
CA ASP A 37 -13.80 21.06 5.45
C ASP A 37 -14.09 19.58 5.79
N GLU A 38 -13.41 18.64 5.15
CA GLU A 38 -13.54 17.20 5.46
C GLU A 38 -13.09 16.86 6.89
N ALA A 39 -12.03 17.51 7.39
CA ALA A 39 -11.54 17.31 8.76
C ALA A 39 -12.35 18.07 9.82
N ASN A 40 -13.33 18.90 9.41
CA ASN A 40 -14.07 19.80 10.27
C ASN A 40 -13.16 20.70 11.14
N VAL A 41 -12.16 21.31 10.51
CA VAL A 41 -11.21 22.25 11.12
C VAL A 41 -11.05 23.50 10.26
N SER A 42 -10.41 24.55 10.77
CA SER A 42 -10.06 25.71 9.96
C SER A 42 -8.83 25.44 9.08
N ARG A 43 -8.68 26.17 7.97
CA ARG A 43 -7.43 26.17 7.18
C ARG A 43 -6.20 26.50 8.04
N THR A 44 -6.33 27.48 8.93
CA THR A 44 -5.27 27.86 9.87
C THR A 44 -4.86 26.68 10.74
N THR A 45 -5.83 25.87 11.19
CA THR A 45 -5.55 24.65 11.96
C THR A 45 -4.76 23.65 11.12
N VAL A 46 -5.10 23.42 9.85
CA VAL A 46 -4.30 22.54 8.97
C VAL A 46 -2.84 23.02 8.89
N TYR A 47 -2.63 24.33 8.70
CA TYR A 47 -1.30 24.91 8.63
C TYR A 47 -0.51 24.89 9.94
N GLN A 48 -1.16 24.70 11.09
CA GLN A 48 -0.46 24.47 12.37
C GLN A 48 0.24 23.11 12.41
N TYR A 49 -0.28 22.10 11.70
CA TYR A 49 0.26 20.74 11.68
C TYR A 49 1.12 20.44 10.45
N PHE A 50 0.83 21.10 9.32
CA PHE A 50 1.49 20.84 8.05
C PHE A 50 1.89 22.16 7.38
N LYS A 51 3.16 22.26 6.97
CA LYS A 51 3.72 23.49 6.37
C LYS A 51 2.96 23.94 5.12
N ASP A 52 2.60 22.99 4.27
CA ASP A 52 1.91 23.21 2.99
C ASP A 52 1.17 21.93 2.54
N LYS A 53 0.61 21.98 1.32
CA LYS A 53 -0.10 20.84 0.70
C LYS A 53 0.84 19.66 0.42
N GLU A 54 2.10 19.94 0.07
CA GLU A 54 3.08 18.92 -0.30
C GLU A 54 3.50 18.13 0.94
N HIS A 55 3.90 18.81 2.02
CA HIS A 55 4.23 18.18 3.29
C HIS A 55 3.05 17.38 3.90
N LEU A 56 1.80 17.84 3.70
CA LEU A 56 0.62 17.07 4.08
C LEU A 56 0.43 15.81 3.22
N PHE A 57 0.66 15.92 1.91
CA PHE A 57 0.58 14.78 1.00
C PHE A 57 1.66 13.74 1.30
N GLU A 58 2.92 14.15 1.46
CA GLU A 58 4.03 13.27 1.86
C GLU A 58 3.75 12.58 3.19
N SER A 59 3.31 13.34 4.20
CA SER A 59 2.92 12.76 5.49
C SER A 59 1.81 11.72 5.36
N ALA A 60 0.82 11.98 4.49
CA ALA A 60 -0.29 11.07 4.24
C ALA A 60 0.18 9.79 3.52
N VAL A 61 1.07 9.91 2.53
CA VAL A 61 1.73 8.78 1.87
C VAL A 61 2.48 7.94 2.91
N ASP A 62 3.39 8.53 3.67
CA ASP A 62 4.19 7.84 4.68
C ASP A 62 3.32 7.11 5.70
N PHE A 63 2.22 7.75 6.14
CA PHE A 63 1.27 7.13 7.04
C PHE A 63 0.63 5.88 6.45
N VAL A 64 0.20 5.94 5.19
CA VAL A 64 -0.40 4.79 4.50
C VAL A 64 0.63 3.68 4.35
N ILE A 65 1.85 4.00 3.92
CA ILE A 65 2.82 2.94 3.68
C ILE A 65 3.26 2.29 4.98
N ASN A 66 3.51 3.05 6.05
CA ASN A 66 3.83 2.48 7.36
C ASN A 66 2.71 1.60 7.91
N ARG A 67 1.45 1.97 7.67
CA ARG A 67 0.29 1.16 8.05
C ARG A 67 0.22 -0.15 7.27
N VAL A 68 0.45 -0.12 5.96
CA VAL A 68 0.48 -1.33 5.12
C VAL A 68 1.65 -2.22 5.54
N HIS A 69 2.84 -1.65 5.71
CA HIS A 69 4.03 -2.39 6.14
C HIS A 69 3.83 -3.08 7.50
N GLY A 70 3.24 -2.39 8.49
CA GLY A 70 2.91 -2.98 9.79
C GLY A 70 1.99 -4.20 9.66
N ARG A 71 0.96 -4.12 8.83
CA ARG A 71 0.02 -5.22 8.62
C ARG A 71 0.65 -6.41 7.88
N ILE A 72 1.45 -6.14 6.85
CA ILE A 72 2.19 -7.19 6.15
C ILE A 72 3.15 -7.88 7.12
N LYS A 73 3.83 -7.12 7.99
CA LYS A 73 4.68 -7.67 9.04
C LYS A 73 3.91 -8.56 10.02
N ASP A 74 2.71 -8.16 10.42
CA ASP A 74 1.86 -8.98 11.29
C ASP A 74 1.48 -10.31 10.60
N ILE A 75 1.08 -10.26 9.32
CA ILE A 75 0.75 -11.46 8.52
C ILE A 75 1.96 -12.40 8.39
N VAL A 76 3.13 -11.86 8.06
CA VAL A 76 4.35 -12.65 7.84
C VAL A 76 4.79 -13.35 9.12
N ASN A 77 4.68 -12.68 10.27
CA ASN A 77 5.10 -13.20 11.57
C ASN A 77 4.13 -14.22 12.18
N ASP A 78 2.91 -14.36 11.63
CA ASP A 78 1.97 -15.38 12.09
C ASP A 78 2.42 -16.77 11.62
N LYS A 79 2.98 -17.55 12.55
CA LYS A 79 3.47 -18.91 12.28
C LYS A 79 2.37 -19.95 12.13
N SER A 80 1.11 -19.61 12.42
CA SER A 80 -0.02 -20.52 12.28
C SER A 80 -0.61 -20.54 10.86
N VAL A 81 -0.16 -19.61 10.01
CA VAL A 81 -0.68 -19.39 8.66
C VAL A 81 0.29 -19.99 7.64
N SER A 82 -0.24 -20.73 6.66
CA SER A 82 0.56 -21.34 5.58
C SER A 82 1.18 -20.29 4.66
N PHE A 83 2.20 -20.65 3.87
CA PHE A 83 2.75 -19.76 2.85
C PHE A 83 1.65 -19.20 1.92
N TYR A 84 0.78 -20.07 1.42
CA TYR A 84 -0.32 -19.73 0.51
C TYR A 84 -1.28 -18.72 1.12
N ASP A 85 -1.65 -18.93 2.38
CA ASP A 85 -2.58 -18.07 3.09
C ASP A 85 -1.93 -16.72 3.43
N LYS A 86 -0.62 -16.70 3.76
CA LYS A 86 0.13 -15.45 3.97
C LYS A 86 0.16 -14.60 2.70
N VAL A 87 0.51 -15.18 1.56
CA VAL A 87 0.55 -14.44 0.29
C VAL A 87 -0.85 -13.93 -0.07
N THR A 88 -1.88 -14.78 0.04
CA THR A 88 -3.28 -14.41 -0.19
C THR A 88 -3.73 -13.27 0.72
N ALA A 89 -3.37 -13.31 2.01
CA ALA A 89 -3.70 -12.26 2.97
C ALA A 89 -2.99 -10.94 2.64
N ILE A 90 -1.72 -10.97 2.23
CA ILE A 90 -0.98 -9.76 1.80
C ILE A 90 -1.66 -9.13 0.58
N VAL A 91 -1.96 -9.93 -0.45
CA VAL A 91 -2.65 -9.45 -1.67
C VAL A 91 -4.02 -8.86 -1.30
N THR A 92 -4.77 -9.55 -0.45
CA THR A 92 -6.09 -9.10 0.01
C THR A 92 -5.99 -7.77 0.75
N GLU A 93 -4.99 -7.60 1.63
CA GLU A 93 -4.74 -6.35 2.34
C GLU A 93 -4.45 -5.20 1.37
N LEU A 94 -3.64 -5.45 0.33
CA LEU A 94 -3.31 -4.45 -0.69
C LEU A 94 -4.53 -4.06 -1.55
N LEU A 95 -5.33 -5.04 -1.99
CA LEU A 95 -6.47 -4.82 -2.90
C LEU A 95 -7.74 -4.35 -2.17
N LYS A 96 -8.18 -5.03 -1.10
CA LYS A 96 -9.44 -4.69 -0.41
C LYS A 96 -9.36 -3.34 0.34
N ARG A 97 -8.16 -2.88 0.70
CA ARG A 97 -7.95 -1.55 1.29
C ARG A 97 -7.56 -0.47 0.27
N HIS A 98 -7.84 -0.66 -1.02
CA HIS A 98 -7.57 0.32 -2.07
C HIS A 98 -8.03 1.75 -1.75
N LYS A 99 -9.17 1.93 -1.05
CA LYS A 99 -9.64 3.27 -0.62
C LYS A 99 -8.63 4.03 0.26
N TYR A 100 -7.71 3.31 0.87
CA TYR A 100 -6.62 3.83 1.68
C TYR A 100 -5.30 3.83 0.91
N THR A 101 -5.01 2.80 0.10
CA THR A 101 -3.76 2.68 -0.66
C THR A 101 -3.75 3.43 -1.99
N SER A 102 -4.89 3.91 -2.50
CA SER A 102 -4.97 4.64 -3.77
C SER A 102 -4.19 5.96 -3.76
N ILE A 103 -3.85 6.51 -2.59
CA ILE A 103 -2.99 7.69 -2.50
C ILE A 103 -1.59 7.40 -3.06
N LEU A 104 -1.15 6.13 -3.00
CA LEU A 104 0.10 5.69 -3.61
C LEU A 104 0.03 5.75 -5.14
N LEU A 105 -1.14 5.50 -5.73
CA LEU A 105 -1.34 5.70 -7.16
C LEU A 105 -1.35 7.18 -7.51
N THR A 106 -1.96 8.02 -6.68
CA THR A 106 -1.85 9.49 -6.83
C THR A 106 -0.40 9.96 -6.75
N LEU A 107 0.44 9.33 -5.92
CA LEU A 107 1.88 9.61 -5.89
C LEU A 107 2.57 9.18 -7.19
N VAL A 108 2.25 8.00 -7.74
CA VAL A 108 2.76 7.54 -9.04
C VAL A 108 2.31 8.47 -10.17
N GLU A 109 1.04 8.88 -10.20
CA GLU A 109 0.51 9.85 -11.17
C GLU A 109 1.24 11.20 -11.09
N LYS A 110 1.46 11.71 -9.87
CA LYS A 110 2.22 12.93 -9.63
C LYS A 110 3.66 12.77 -10.12
N TRP A 111 4.28 11.63 -9.87
CA TRP A 111 5.63 11.33 -10.34
C TRP A 111 5.72 11.30 -11.86
N MET A 112 4.81 10.60 -12.54
CA MET A 112 4.79 10.53 -14.00
C MET A 112 4.60 11.89 -14.68
N GLN A 113 3.96 12.85 -13.99
CA GLN A 113 3.78 14.22 -14.49
C GLN A 113 4.97 15.14 -14.18
N ASP A 114 5.83 14.76 -13.24
CA ASP A 114 6.99 15.52 -12.83
C ASP A 114 8.21 15.08 -13.65
N ASN A 115 8.70 15.96 -14.52
CA ASN A 115 9.85 15.64 -15.39
C ASN A 115 11.19 15.54 -14.63
N ASP A 116 11.18 15.79 -13.31
CA ASP A 116 12.35 15.68 -12.44
C ASP A 116 12.29 14.42 -11.57
N ASN A 117 12.88 13.33 -12.11
CA ASN A 117 12.97 12.03 -11.45
C ASN A 117 14.00 11.99 -10.30
N THR A 118 14.66 13.10 -9.97
CA THR A 118 15.72 13.12 -8.94
C THR A 118 15.21 13.43 -7.53
N LYS A 119 13.93 13.80 -7.38
CA LYS A 119 13.35 14.17 -6.08
C LYS A 119 13.30 12.99 -5.12
N GLU A 120 13.77 13.23 -3.90
CA GLU A 120 13.85 12.24 -2.81
C GLU A 120 12.51 11.54 -2.53
N GLN A 121 11.41 12.29 -2.70
CA GLN A 121 10.04 11.80 -2.50
C GLN A 121 9.65 10.63 -3.42
N TYR A 122 10.35 10.40 -4.53
CA TYR A 122 10.09 9.26 -5.43
C TYR A 122 10.87 8.00 -5.04
N LYS A 123 12.00 8.14 -4.33
CA LYS A 123 12.75 7.01 -3.78
C LYS A 123 11.95 6.22 -2.74
N VAL A 124 10.92 6.82 -2.16
CA VAL A 124 10.04 6.15 -1.20
C VAL A 124 9.39 4.93 -1.84
N LEU A 125 8.83 5.06 -3.06
CA LEU A 125 8.16 3.97 -3.76
C LEU A 125 9.15 2.87 -4.13
N ASP A 126 10.32 3.24 -4.64
CA ASP A 126 11.40 2.30 -4.96
C ASP A 126 11.81 1.49 -3.72
N MET A 127 12.10 2.17 -2.61
CA MET A 127 12.45 1.54 -1.35
C MET A 127 11.36 0.56 -0.87
N TYR A 128 10.09 0.94 -0.98
CA TYR A 128 9.00 0.06 -0.56
C TYR A 128 8.79 -1.11 -1.52
N SER A 129 8.98 -0.92 -2.83
CA SER A 129 8.97 -2.03 -3.80
C SER A 129 10.05 -3.07 -3.48
N ILE A 130 11.24 -2.61 -3.12
CA ILE A 130 12.37 -3.46 -2.70
C ILE A 130 12.00 -4.24 -1.44
N LYS A 131 11.51 -3.56 -0.40
CA LYS A 131 11.10 -4.22 0.86
C LYS A 131 10.01 -5.26 0.67
N ILE A 132 9.02 -5.01 -0.20
CA ILE A 132 7.96 -6.00 -0.47
C ILE A 132 8.52 -7.21 -1.23
N LYS A 133 9.41 -6.99 -2.20
CA LYS A 133 10.08 -8.10 -2.91
C LYS A 133 10.94 -8.94 -1.97
N GLU A 134 11.68 -8.30 -1.06
CA GLU A 134 12.46 -8.99 -0.02
C GLU A 134 11.57 -9.83 0.91
N ILE A 135 10.40 -9.30 1.30
CA ILE A 135 9.42 -10.05 2.10
C ILE A 135 8.93 -11.28 1.33
N PHE A 136 8.55 -11.14 0.07
CA PHE A 136 8.12 -12.28 -0.74
C PHE A 136 9.24 -13.29 -0.97
N GLU A 137 10.47 -12.83 -1.24
CA GLU A 137 11.63 -13.70 -1.41
C GLU A 137 11.86 -14.55 -0.16
N SER A 138 11.80 -13.94 1.04
CA SER A 138 11.89 -14.68 2.31
C SER A 138 10.74 -15.68 2.51
N LEU A 139 9.51 -15.35 2.10
CA LEU A 139 8.38 -16.28 2.16
C LEU A 139 8.56 -17.46 1.19
N PHE A 140 9.07 -17.23 -0.01
CA PHE A 140 9.38 -18.29 -0.96
C PHE A 140 10.51 -19.20 -0.45
N GLU A 141 11.55 -18.62 0.16
CA GLU A 141 12.64 -19.39 0.79
C GLU A 141 12.11 -20.29 1.92
N GLU A 142 11.25 -19.76 2.79
CA GLU A 142 10.62 -20.54 3.87
C GLU A 142 9.75 -21.67 3.32
N ALA A 143 8.89 -21.38 2.34
CA ALA A 143 8.00 -22.36 1.73
C ALA A 143 8.77 -23.50 1.04
N LYS A 144 9.86 -23.17 0.37
CA LYS A 144 10.76 -24.14 -0.27
C LYS A 144 11.44 -25.03 0.77
N LYS A 145 11.97 -24.45 1.84
CA LYS A 145 12.58 -25.19 2.95
C LYS A 145 11.59 -26.15 3.61
N ASN A 146 10.32 -25.75 3.70
CA ASN A 146 9.23 -26.57 4.24
C ASN A 146 8.66 -27.57 3.21
N GLN A 147 9.18 -27.60 1.97
CA GLN A 147 8.69 -28.46 0.87
C GLN A 147 7.23 -28.18 0.47
N GLU A 148 6.72 -26.97 0.73
CA GLU A 148 5.37 -26.54 0.36
C GLU A 148 5.26 -26.23 -1.15
N ILE A 149 6.36 -25.83 -1.78
CA ILE A 149 6.46 -25.45 -3.19
C ILE A 149 7.58 -26.21 -3.91
N GLU A 150 7.49 -26.28 -5.25
CA GLU A 150 8.53 -26.83 -6.12
C GLU A 150 9.83 -26.01 -6.11
N GLU A 151 10.92 -26.59 -6.61
CA GLU A 151 12.21 -25.90 -6.82
C GLU A 151 12.06 -24.75 -7.84
N VAL A 152 11.93 -23.53 -7.33
CA VAL A 152 11.88 -22.28 -8.09
C VAL A 152 12.90 -21.29 -7.56
N SER A 153 13.26 -20.30 -8.39
CA SER A 153 14.06 -19.16 -7.92
C SER A 153 13.17 -18.20 -7.13
N GLU A 154 13.46 -18.05 -5.85
CA GLU A 154 12.76 -17.23 -4.87
C GLU A 154 12.74 -15.77 -5.31
N LYS A 155 13.89 -15.27 -5.78
CA LYS A 155 14.07 -13.92 -6.31
C LYS A 155 13.27 -13.67 -7.59
N ILE A 156 13.26 -14.61 -8.53
CA ILE A 156 12.47 -14.46 -9.76
C ILE A 156 10.98 -14.47 -9.43
N MET A 157 10.55 -15.38 -8.55
CA MET A 157 9.16 -15.49 -8.14
C MET A 157 8.68 -14.27 -7.35
N SER A 158 9.50 -13.70 -6.48
CA SER A 158 9.17 -12.47 -5.75
C SER A 158 8.96 -11.29 -6.70
N VAL A 159 9.78 -11.18 -7.75
CA VAL A 159 9.62 -10.17 -8.80
C VAL A 159 8.35 -10.39 -9.61
N ILE A 160 8.06 -11.63 -10.05
CA ILE A 160 6.85 -11.95 -10.81
C ILE A 160 5.59 -11.64 -10.00
N LEU A 161 5.55 -12.10 -8.74
CA LEU A 161 4.40 -11.89 -7.86
C LEU A 161 4.20 -10.40 -7.57
N TYR A 162 5.27 -9.65 -7.27
CA TYR A 162 5.19 -8.21 -7.07
C TYR A 162 4.64 -7.49 -8.31
N SER A 163 5.21 -7.75 -9.49
CA SER A 163 4.78 -7.13 -10.76
C SER A 163 3.32 -7.43 -11.08
N MET A 164 2.86 -8.65 -10.77
CA MET A 164 1.46 -9.01 -10.94
C MET A 164 0.56 -8.22 -9.98
N ILE A 165 0.91 -8.13 -8.70
CA ILE A 165 0.14 -7.36 -7.71
C ILE A 165 0.08 -5.88 -8.08
N GLU A 166 1.20 -5.28 -8.48
CA GLU A 166 1.28 -3.89 -8.92
C GLU A 166 0.41 -3.62 -10.15
N GLY A 167 0.43 -4.53 -11.14
CA GLY A 167 -0.44 -4.48 -12.31
C GLY A 167 -1.92 -4.57 -11.92
N LEU A 168 -2.29 -5.50 -11.03
CA LEU A 168 -3.66 -5.66 -10.54
C LEU A 168 -4.13 -4.43 -9.75
N LEU A 169 -3.29 -3.84 -8.91
CA LEU A 169 -3.59 -2.61 -8.17
C LEU A 169 -3.86 -1.44 -9.12
N THR A 170 -3.00 -1.28 -10.13
CA THR A 170 -3.13 -0.23 -11.15
C THR A 170 -4.43 -0.43 -11.94
N TYR A 171 -4.71 -1.66 -12.36
CA TYR A 171 -5.90 -1.97 -13.13
C TYR A 171 -7.18 -1.77 -12.31
N PHE A 172 -7.23 -2.28 -11.08
CA PHE A 172 -8.38 -2.14 -10.19
C PHE A 172 -8.70 -0.68 -9.85
N ALA A 173 -7.69 0.15 -9.61
CA ALA A 173 -7.90 1.55 -9.30
C ALA A 173 -8.50 2.35 -10.47
N ASN A 174 -8.20 1.93 -11.70
CA ASN A 174 -8.76 2.48 -12.92
C ASN A 174 -10.14 1.86 -13.27
N ASN A 175 -10.45 0.66 -12.77
CA ASN A 175 -11.66 -0.09 -13.09
C ASN A 175 -12.42 -0.50 -11.81
N LYS A 176 -13.00 0.50 -11.13
CA LYS A 176 -13.61 0.38 -9.78
C LYS A 176 -14.88 -0.50 -9.71
N GLU A 177 -15.38 -1.01 -10.83
CA GLU A 177 -16.58 -1.85 -10.91
C GLU A 177 -16.27 -3.35 -10.91
N GLU A 178 -14.99 -3.74 -11.00
CA GLU A 178 -14.62 -5.16 -11.03
C GLU A 178 -14.57 -5.80 -9.63
N ASP A 179 -14.93 -7.08 -9.60
CA ASP A 179 -14.87 -7.89 -8.39
C ASP A 179 -13.42 -8.17 -8.01
N VAL A 180 -13.00 -7.60 -6.87
CA VAL A 180 -11.68 -7.79 -6.28
C VAL A 180 -11.32 -9.28 -6.09
N GLU A 181 -12.33 -10.14 -5.97
CA GLU A 181 -12.14 -11.57 -5.83
C GLU A 181 -11.49 -12.20 -7.07
N VAL A 182 -11.76 -11.69 -8.28
CA VAL A 182 -11.12 -12.17 -9.53
C VAL A 182 -9.61 -11.97 -9.49
N TYR A 183 -9.14 -10.85 -8.95
CA TYR A 183 -7.70 -10.57 -8.81
C TYR A 183 -7.03 -11.40 -7.71
N ILE A 184 -7.75 -11.68 -6.64
CA ILE A 184 -7.26 -12.58 -5.59
C ILE A 184 -7.15 -14.01 -6.15
N GLN A 185 -8.13 -14.43 -6.96
CA GLN A 185 -8.11 -15.72 -7.65
C GLN A 185 -6.99 -15.83 -8.68
N SER A 186 -6.62 -14.75 -9.38
CA SER A 186 -5.49 -14.78 -10.31
C SER A 186 -4.16 -15.01 -9.60
N VAL A 187 -3.96 -14.42 -8.41
CA VAL A 187 -2.79 -14.72 -7.57
C VAL A 187 -2.83 -16.16 -7.08
N SER A 188 -4.00 -16.62 -6.64
CA SER A 188 -4.18 -18.01 -6.22
C SER A 188 -3.86 -19.00 -7.33
N ALA A 189 -4.21 -18.70 -8.58
CA ALA A 189 -3.88 -19.51 -9.75
C ALA A 189 -2.37 -19.60 -9.99
N LEU A 190 -1.65 -18.47 -9.90
CA LEU A 190 -0.19 -18.44 -9.97
C LEU A 190 0.44 -19.33 -8.89
N LEU A 191 -0.01 -19.18 -7.64
CA LEU A 191 0.52 -19.94 -6.51
C LEU A 191 0.21 -21.43 -6.62
N ASN A 192 -1.00 -21.81 -7.05
CA ASN A 192 -1.37 -23.21 -7.26
C ASN A 192 -0.46 -23.92 -8.26
N GLY A 193 0.04 -23.19 -9.28
CA GLY A 193 1.03 -23.72 -10.23
C GLY A 193 2.38 -24.08 -9.61
N LEU A 194 2.65 -23.61 -8.39
CA LEU A 194 3.91 -23.84 -7.65
C LEU A 194 3.80 -24.96 -6.61
N LYS A 195 2.59 -25.52 -6.39
CA LYS A 195 2.38 -26.57 -5.39
C LYS A 195 3.25 -27.77 -5.68
N SER A 196 3.98 -28.21 -4.65
CA SER A 196 4.77 -29.44 -4.71
C SER A 196 3.87 -30.62 -5.05
N ARG A 197 4.23 -31.38 -6.09
CA ARG A 197 3.51 -32.61 -6.48
C ARG A 197 3.73 -33.77 -5.50
N TYR A 198 4.56 -33.58 -4.48
CA TYR A 198 4.91 -34.62 -3.50
C TYR A 198 4.03 -34.65 -2.25
N VAL A 199 3.06 -33.72 -2.11
CA VAL A 199 2.08 -33.76 -1.02
C VAL A 199 0.88 -34.59 -1.45
N ALA A 200 0.97 -35.91 -1.22
CA ALA A 200 -0.14 -36.85 -1.21
C ALA A 200 -0.38 -37.36 0.22
#